data_AF-A0A2E7UMY4-F1
#
_entry.id   AF-A0A2E7UMY4-F1
#
_cell.length_a   1.000
_cell.length_b   1.000
_cell.length_c   1.000
_cell.angle_alpha   90.00
_cell.angle_beta   90.00
_cell.angle_gamma   90.00
#
_symmetry.space_group_name_H-M   'P 1'
#
loop_
_entity.id
_entity.type
_entity.pdbx_description
1 polymer ?
#
loop_
_entity_poly.entity_id
_entity_poly.type
_entity_poly.pdbx_seq_one_letter_code
_entity_poly.pdbx_strand_id
1 'polypeptide(L)'
;MVHAQNPHRTARDTHPVHRETNMYSPVRLLVPAMCLFCAGTAWAGTVRVETTVATEVRMAGVPVVKTYSAGTVSLPDVAAGEHAFEVFRFGKARSISVEVPETGTVRLMVGEDSLSTDTPPPNPSTNAPVVRLKATTGQRFSILVDGKRSALLHADRPLMFDHLGPGTHALEVRSIDNLTVWSRGTLNLQPGDELELVVAEGRLPEVFGRAEAWRPK
;
A
#
# COMPACT_ATOMS: atom_id res chain seq x y z
N MET A 1 10.77 42.90 53.36
CA MET A 1 10.50 44.33 53.12
C MET A 1 11.82 45.01 52.78
N VAL A 2 12.21 45.07 51.50
CA VAL A 2 13.05 46.12 50.86
C VAL A 2 12.86 45.93 49.35
N HIS A 3 12.44 47.02 48.70
CA HIS A 3 12.32 47.23 47.26
C HIS A 3 13.65 47.12 46.52
N ALA A 4 13.63 46.68 45.26
CA ALA A 4 14.38 47.33 44.18
C ALA A 4 13.77 46.98 42.81
N GLN A 5 13.02 47.94 42.26
CA GLN A 5 12.73 48.06 40.82
C GLN A 5 14.01 48.48 40.08
N ASN A 6 14.19 48.04 38.83
CA ASN A 6 14.83 48.90 37.83
C ASN A 6 14.28 48.59 36.42
N PRO A 7 14.06 49.60 35.56
CA PRO A 7 13.13 49.56 34.46
C PRO A 7 13.80 49.48 33.08
N HIS A 8 12.94 49.31 32.08
CA HIS A 8 13.03 49.87 30.72
C HIS A 8 14.41 49.92 30.05
N ARG A 9 14.54 49.12 28.97
CA ARG A 9 15.36 49.53 27.83
C ARG A 9 14.53 49.58 26.55
N THR A 10 14.74 50.70 25.89
CA THR A 10 13.98 51.35 24.83
C THR A 10 14.18 50.70 23.46
N ALA A 11 13.16 50.88 22.64
CA ALA A 11 13.06 50.53 21.22
C ALA A 11 14.26 50.94 20.36
N ARG A 12 14.50 50.16 19.30
CA ARG A 12 14.94 50.68 18.01
C ARG A 12 14.18 49.98 16.89
N ASP A 13 13.18 50.71 16.39
CA ASP A 13 12.74 50.67 15.01
C ASP A 13 13.93 50.93 14.09
N THR A 14 14.05 50.12 13.03
CA THR A 14 14.70 50.50 11.77
C THR A 14 14.22 49.57 10.68
N HIS A 15 13.05 49.87 10.12
CA HIS A 15 12.84 49.73 8.67
C HIS A 15 13.85 50.66 7.97
N PRO A 16 14.45 50.30 6.81
CA PRO A 16 13.68 50.40 5.57
C PRO A 16 14.13 49.51 4.39
N VAL A 17 13.40 49.71 3.29
CA VAL A 17 13.74 49.50 1.87
C VAL A 17 13.29 48.18 1.25
N HIS A 18 12.01 48.18 0.90
CA HIS A 18 11.50 47.52 -0.30
C HIS A 18 12.37 47.94 -1.51
N ARG A 19 13.07 46.98 -2.11
CA ARG A 19 13.67 47.13 -3.44
C ARG A 19 12.82 46.30 -4.40
N GLU A 20 11.90 46.98 -5.09
CA GLU A 20 11.23 46.44 -6.27
C GLU A 20 12.26 46.25 -7.37
N THR A 21 12.79 45.03 -7.48
CA THR A 21 13.52 44.61 -8.67
C THR A 21 12.50 44.06 -9.65
N ASN A 22 12.02 44.96 -10.51
CA ASN A 22 11.30 44.63 -11.74
C ASN A 22 12.24 43.81 -12.63
N MET A 23 12.17 42.48 -12.54
CA MET A 23 12.90 41.57 -13.42
C MET A 23 11.91 41.01 -14.44
N TYR A 24 12.07 41.50 -15.66
CA TYR A 24 11.42 41.05 -16.89
C TYR A 24 11.28 39.53 -16.90
N SER A 25 10.03 39.07 -16.88
CA SER A 25 9.69 37.68 -17.14
C SER A 25 9.77 37.44 -18.65
N PRO A 26 10.71 36.64 -19.16
CA PRO A 26 10.65 36.20 -20.55
C PRO A 26 9.45 35.27 -20.67
N VAL A 27 8.44 35.69 -21.45
CA VAL A 27 7.36 34.82 -21.91
C VAL A 27 8.00 33.72 -22.75
N ARG A 28 8.37 32.62 -22.10
CA ARG A 28 8.76 31.39 -22.78
C ARG A 28 7.50 30.83 -23.39
N LEU A 29 7.40 30.94 -24.72
CA LEU A 29 6.43 30.21 -25.52
C LEU A 29 6.64 28.72 -25.23
N LEU A 30 5.82 28.17 -24.35
CA LEU A 30 5.83 26.78 -23.98
C LEU A 30 5.22 26.02 -25.16
N VAL A 31 6.08 25.55 -26.06
CA VAL A 31 5.67 24.59 -27.08
C VAL A 31 5.06 23.42 -26.32
N PRO A 32 3.77 23.06 -26.53
CA PRO A 32 3.22 21.88 -25.92
C PRO A 32 4.01 20.70 -26.48
N ALA A 33 4.89 20.14 -25.65
CA ALA A 33 5.47 18.84 -25.89
C ALA A 33 4.28 17.88 -25.98
N MET A 34 3.91 17.55 -27.21
CA MET A 34 2.93 16.54 -27.53
C MET A 34 3.51 15.21 -27.06
N CYS A 35 3.29 14.89 -25.79
CA CYS A 35 3.56 13.59 -25.21
C CYS A 35 2.70 12.60 -25.98
N LEU A 36 3.32 11.94 -26.95
CA LEU A 36 2.78 10.76 -27.59
C LEU A 36 2.67 9.70 -26.48
N PHE A 37 1.50 9.59 -25.87
CA PHE A 37 1.18 8.46 -25.01
C PHE A 37 1.15 7.23 -25.91
N CYS A 38 2.25 6.50 -25.93
CA CYS A 38 2.24 5.12 -26.41
C CYS A 38 1.29 4.35 -25.49
N ALA A 39 0.02 4.24 -25.89
CA ALA A 39 -0.90 3.28 -25.30
C ALA A 39 -0.32 1.91 -25.62
N GLY A 40 0.46 1.34 -24.69
CA GLY A 40 0.82 -0.06 -24.75
C GLY A 40 -0.47 -0.85 -24.89
N THR A 41 -0.57 -1.68 -25.92
CA THR A 41 -1.65 -2.66 -26.04
C THR A 41 -1.61 -3.51 -24.78
N ALA A 42 -2.49 -3.22 -23.82
CA ALA A 42 -2.62 -4.03 -22.63
C ALA A 42 -3.04 -5.41 -23.10
N TRP A 43 -2.23 -6.42 -22.81
CA TRP A 43 -2.57 -7.80 -23.10
C TRP A 43 -3.75 -8.15 -22.23
N ALA A 44 -4.80 -8.67 -22.85
CA ALA A 44 -6.10 -8.75 -22.24
C ALA A 44 -6.62 -10.20 -22.34
N GLY A 45 -6.83 -10.80 -21.17
CA GLY A 45 -7.42 -12.12 -21.02
C GLY A 45 -8.95 -12.07 -21.06
N THR A 46 -9.57 -13.24 -21.03
CA THR A 46 -11.03 -13.38 -20.89
C THR A 46 -11.36 -13.97 -19.52
N VAL A 47 -12.28 -13.36 -18.80
CA VAL A 47 -12.90 -13.96 -17.60
C VAL A 47 -14.25 -14.55 -17.99
N ARG A 48 -14.41 -15.86 -17.87
CA ARG A 48 -15.68 -16.54 -18.06
C ARG A 48 -16.34 -16.78 -16.71
N VAL A 49 -17.46 -16.11 -16.47
CA VAL A 49 -18.29 -16.29 -15.27
C VAL A 49 -19.33 -17.36 -15.55
N GLU A 50 -19.30 -18.46 -14.81
CA GLU A 50 -20.26 -19.55 -14.88
C GLU A 50 -21.09 -19.55 -13.58
N THR A 51 -22.40 -19.34 -13.67
CA THR A 51 -23.28 -19.25 -12.51
C THR A 51 -24.33 -20.35 -12.55
N THR A 52 -24.68 -20.93 -11.40
CA THR A 52 -25.86 -21.82 -11.27
C THR A 52 -27.06 -21.11 -10.65
N VAL A 53 -26.89 -19.86 -10.20
CA VAL A 53 -27.90 -19.02 -9.56
C VAL A 53 -27.83 -17.57 -10.07
N ALA A 54 -28.88 -16.79 -9.80
CA ALA A 54 -28.89 -15.34 -10.04
C ALA A 54 -27.76 -14.66 -9.25
N THR A 55 -26.94 -13.88 -9.93
CA THR A 55 -25.68 -13.35 -9.39
C THR A 55 -25.38 -11.97 -9.95
N GLU A 56 -24.84 -11.07 -9.13
CA GLU A 56 -24.16 -9.86 -9.58
C GLU A 56 -22.67 -9.97 -9.26
N VAL A 57 -21.80 -9.80 -10.25
CA VAL A 57 -20.35 -9.79 -10.08
C VAL A 57 -19.85 -8.37 -10.33
N ARG A 58 -19.03 -7.88 -9.40
CA ARG A 58 -18.36 -6.59 -9.49
C ARG A 58 -16.86 -6.77 -9.59
N MET A 59 -16.22 -5.87 -10.33
CA MET A 59 -14.77 -5.74 -10.42
C MET A 59 -14.42 -4.31 -10.03
N ALA A 60 -13.56 -4.13 -9.02
CA ALA A 60 -13.27 -2.81 -8.44
C ALA A 60 -14.53 -2.01 -8.04
N GLY A 61 -15.54 -2.69 -7.49
CA GLY A 61 -16.82 -2.09 -7.08
C GLY A 61 -17.79 -1.75 -8.22
N VAL A 62 -17.41 -1.93 -9.48
CA VAL A 62 -18.27 -1.69 -10.65
C VAL A 62 -18.94 -3.01 -11.07
N PRO A 63 -20.28 -3.06 -11.24
CA PRO A 63 -20.96 -4.26 -11.73
C PRO A 63 -20.56 -4.56 -13.16
N VAL A 64 -19.97 -5.75 -13.37
CA VAL A 64 -19.50 -6.23 -14.68
C VAL A 64 -20.34 -7.37 -15.22
N VAL A 65 -20.98 -8.16 -14.35
CA VAL A 65 -21.91 -9.23 -14.74
C VAL A 65 -23.14 -9.16 -13.87
N LYS A 66 -24.31 -9.37 -14.49
CA LYS A 66 -25.56 -9.59 -13.78
C LYS A 66 -26.36 -10.70 -14.47
N THR A 67 -26.62 -11.77 -13.74
CA THR A 67 -27.42 -12.91 -14.19
C THR A 67 -28.66 -13.05 -13.32
N TYR A 68 -29.77 -13.50 -13.91
CA TYR A 68 -31.04 -13.72 -13.22
C TYR A 68 -31.37 -15.22 -13.04
N SER A 69 -30.51 -16.08 -13.56
CA SER A 69 -30.61 -17.54 -13.50
C SER A 69 -29.22 -18.16 -13.69
N ALA A 70 -29.14 -19.49 -13.74
CA ALA A 70 -27.95 -20.17 -14.23
C ALA A 70 -27.57 -19.69 -15.64
N GLY A 71 -26.28 -19.58 -15.92
CA GLY A 71 -25.78 -19.14 -17.22
C GLY A 71 -24.27 -18.92 -17.24
N THR A 72 -23.77 -18.58 -18.42
CA THR A 72 -22.36 -18.26 -18.65
C THR A 72 -22.23 -16.90 -19.30
N VAL A 73 -21.37 -16.04 -18.77
CA VAL A 73 -21.06 -14.71 -19.31
C VAL A 73 -19.56 -14.58 -19.48
N SER A 74 -19.12 -14.10 -20.63
CA SER A 74 -17.71 -13.82 -20.90
C SER A 74 -17.44 -12.33 -20.81
N LEU A 75 -16.41 -11.97 -20.06
CA LEU A 75 -15.81 -10.64 -20.00
C LEU A 75 -14.53 -10.68 -20.83
N PRO A 76 -14.57 -10.29 -22.11
CA PRO A 76 -13.34 -10.13 -22.89
C PRO A 76 -12.56 -8.91 -22.41
N ASP A 77 -11.32 -8.82 -22.87
CA ASP A 77 -10.46 -7.65 -22.70
C ASP A 77 -10.21 -7.23 -21.24
N VAL A 78 -10.16 -8.20 -20.32
CA VAL A 78 -9.76 -7.95 -18.93
C VAL A 78 -8.24 -7.88 -18.87
N ALA A 79 -7.70 -6.78 -18.36
CA ALA A 79 -6.26 -6.59 -18.24
C ALA A 79 -5.60 -7.75 -17.49
N ALA A 80 -4.41 -8.18 -17.92
CA ALA A 80 -3.65 -9.21 -17.23
C ALA A 80 -3.31 -8.82 -15.77
N GLY A 81 -3.15 -9.84 -14.91
CA GLY A 81 -2.76 -9.71 -13.51
C GLY A 81 -3.86 -10.07 -12.52
N GLU A 82 -3.62 -9.79 -11.23
CA GLU A 82 -4.55 -10.10 -10.15
C GLU A 82 -5.72 -9.11 -10.11
N HIS A 83 -6.95 -9.63 -10.11
CA HIS A 83 -8.18 -8.85 -9.94
C HIS A 83 -9.01 -9.38 -8.78
N ALA A 84 -9.49 -8.46 -7.94
CA ALA A 84 -10.47 -8.76 -6.93
C ALA A 84 -11.89 -8.68 -7.52
N PHE A 85 -12.61 -9.80 -7.46
CA PHE A 85 -14.03 -9.88 -7.82
C PHE A 85 -14.89 -9.96 -6.56
N GLU A 86 -15.95 -9.17 -6.53
CA GLU A 86 -17.00 -9.25 -5.50
C GLU A 86 -18.25 -9.88 -6.10
N VAL A 87 -18.71 -10.98 -5.50
CA VAL A 87 -19.87 -11.73 -5.97
C VAL A 87 -21.02 -11.53 -4.98
N PHE A 88 -22.10 -10.89 -5.44
CA PHE A 88 -23.31 -10.60 -4.69
C PHE A 88 -24.41 -11.59 -5.04
N ARG A 89 -24.91 -12.29 -4.02
CA ARG A 89 -25.98 -13.28 -4.14
C ARG A 89 -26.82 -13.29 -2.88
N PHE A 90 -28.14 -13.32 -3.04
CA PHE A 90 -29.09 -13.34 -1.92
C PHE A 90 -28.79 -12.29 -0.83
N GLY A 91 -28.36 -11.09 -1.25
CA GLY A 91 -27.99 -10.00 -0.33
C GLY A 91 -26.65 -10.16 0.40
N LYS A 92 -25.84 -11.17 0.08
CA LYS A 92 -24.51 -11.41 0.65
C LYS A 92 -23.42 -11.20 -0.40
N ALA A 93 -22.32 -10.55 0.00
CA ALA A 93 -21.12 -10.40 -0.82
C ALA A 93 -20.07 -11.44 -0.41
N ARG A 94 -19.36 -12.01 -1.39
CA ARG A 94 -18.14 -12.81 -1.18
C ARG A 94 -17.07 -12.36 -2.16
N SER A 95 -15.84 -12.19 -1.70
CA SER A 95 -14.71 -11.76 -2.52
C SER A 95 -13.83 -12.94 -2.93
N ILE A 96 -13.25 -12.87 -4.12
CA ILE A 96 -12.27 -13.83 -4.62
C ILE A 96 -11.24 -13.11 -5.50
N SER A 97 -9.96 -13.43 -5.32
CA SER A 97 -8.87 -12.98 -6.21
C SER A 97 -8.76 -13.93 -7.39
N VAL A 98 -8.62 -13.38 -8.59
CA VAL A 98 -8.47 -14.13 -9.84
C VAL A 98 -7.27 -13.56 -10.60
N GLU A 99 -6.28 -14.41 -10.88
CA GLU A 99 -5.19 -14.07 -11.81
C GLU A 99 -5.72 -14.21 -13.25
N VAL A 100 -5.78 -13.08 -13.96
CA VAL A 100 -6.17 -13.03 -15.37
C VAL A 100 -4.90 -13.13 -16.22
N PRO A 101 -4.77 -14.15 -17.09
CA PRO A 101 -3.58 -14.30 -17.91
C PRO A 101 -3.54 -13.25 -19.02
N GLU A 102 -2.34 -12.95 -19.53
CA GLU A 102 -2.15 -12.06 -20.69
C GLU A 102 -2.88 -12.53 -21.95
N THR A 103 -3.07 -13.85 -22.08
CA THR A 103 -3.88 -14.47 -23.13
C THR A 103 -4.64 -15.67 -22.56
N GLY A 104 -5.81 -15.98 -23.12
CA GLY A 104 -6.59 -17.16 -22.73
C GLY A 104 -7.82 -16.83 -21.89
N THR A 105 -8.38 -17.85 -21.24
CA THR A 105 -9.62 -17.73 -20.47
C THR A 105 -9.46 -18.32 -19.09
N VAL A 106 -9.87 -17.56 -18.08
CA VAL A 106 -10.00 -18.02 -16.69
C VAL A 106 -11.48 -18.16 -16.34
N ARG A 107 -11.85 -19.20 -15.60
CA ARG A 107 -13.24 -19.46 -15.18
C ARG A 107 -13.47 -19.01 -13.74
N LEU A 108 -14.51 -18.20 -13.53
CA LEU A 108 -15.07 -17.88 -12.23
C LEU A 108 -16.38 -18.66 -12.06
N MET A 109 -16.38 -19.68 -11.21
CA MET A 109 -17.52 -20.56 -10.97
C MET A 109 -18.28 -20.12 -9.73
N VAL A 110 -19.56 -19.85 -9.90
CA VAL A 110 -20.47 -19.35 -8.87
C VAL A 110 -21.64 -20.32 -8.70
N GLY A 111 -21.49 -21.28 -7.78
CA GLY A 111 -22.55 -22.21 -7.40
C GLY A 111 -23.34 -21.71 -6.19
N GLU A 112 -24.50 -22.31 -5.86
CA GLU A 112 -25.40 -21.88 -4.79
C GLU A 112 -24.69 -21.53 -3.46
N ASP A 113 -23.81 -22.42 -2.98
CA ASP A 113 -22.98 -22.18 -1.79
C ASP A 113 -21.47 -22.13 -2.07
N SER A 114 -21.06 -22.33 -3.33
CA SER A 114 -19.66 -22.34 -3.74
C SER A 114 -19.24 -21.06 -4.47
N LEU A 115 -17.97 -20.74 -4.37
CA LEU A 115 -17.31 -19.70 -5.17
C LEU A 115 -15.87 -20.17 -5.41
N SER A 116 -15.51 -20.41 -6.66
CA SER A 116 -14.19 -20.92 -7.03
C SER A 116 -13.72 -20.33 -8.35
N THR A 117 -12.43 -20.45 -8.61
CA THR A 117 -11.82 -20.11 -9.89
C THR A 117 -10.95 -21.26 -10.38
N ASP A 118 -10.79 -21.35 -11.69
CA ASP A 118 -9.82 -22.23 -12.34
C ASP A 118 -8.38 -21.75 -12.18
N THR A 119 -8.20 -20.48 -11.82
CA THR A 119 -6.88 -20.02 -11.40
C THR A 119 -6.46 -20.88 -10.21
N PRO A 120 -5.27 -21.52 -10.23
CA PRO A 120 -4.70 -21.97 -8.97
C PRO A 120 -4.75 -20.78 -8.01
N PRO A 121 -5.13 -20.98 -6.72
CA PRO A 121 -5.08 -19.89 -5.75
C PRO A 121 -3.72 -19.21 -5.90
N PRO A 122 -3.64 -17.86 -5.91
CA PRO A 122 -2.38 -17.17 -6.12
C PRO A 122 -1.37 -17.85 -5.24
N ASN A 123 -0.39 -18.50 -5.86
CA ASN A 123 0.63 -19.22 -5.12
C ASN A 123 1.19 -18.13 -4.22
N PRO A 124 1.04 -18.19 -2.87
CA PRO A 124 1.77 -17.24 -2.03
C PRO A 124 3.19 -17.47 -2.47
N SER A 125 3.79 -16.49 -3.17
CA SER A 125 4.94 -16.77 -4.01
C SER A 125 5.89 -17.58 -3.15
N THR A 126 6.31 -18.77 -3.56
CA THR A 126 7.01 -19.70 -2.64
C THR A 126 8.31 -19.09 -2.11
N ASN A 127 8.65 -17.91 -2.63
CA ASN A 127 9.71 -17.01 -2.20
C ASN A 127 9.16 -15.60 -1.87
N ALA A 128 7.99 -15.42 -1.25
CA ALA A 128 7.55 -14.12 -0.75
C ALA A 128 8.37 -13.81 0.49
N PRO A 129 8.96 -12.61 0.63
CA PRO A 129 9.62 -12.25 1.85
C PRO A 129 8.60 -12.13 2.98
N VAL A 130 8.95 -12.68 4.14
CA VAL A 130 8.17 -12.57 5.37
C VAL A 130 8.93 -11.68 6.33
N VAL A 131 8.28 -10.61 6.79
CA VAL A 131 8.84 -9.69 7.78
C VAL A 131 8.03 -9.78 9.06
N ARG A 132 8.68 -10.19 10.15
CA ARG A 132 8.10 -10.25 11.50
C ARG A 132 8.65 -9.09 12.32
N LEU A 133 7.77 -8.33 12.97
CA LEU A 133 8.14 -7.28 13.90
C LEU A 133 7.73 -7.70 15.31
N LYS A 134 8.64 -7.53 16.26
CA LYS A 134 8.39 -7.73 17.69
C LYS A 134 8.73 -6.45 18.44
N ALA A 135 7.90 -6.09 19.40
CA ALA A 135 8.23 -5.03 20.35
C ALA A 135 8.80 -5.63 21.64
N THR A 136 9.73 -4.92 22.26
CA THR A 136 10.19 -5.24 23.62
C THR A 136 9.04 -5.15 24.62
N THR A 137 9.08 -5.96 25.68
CA THR A 137 8.04 -6.06 26.70
C THR A 137 7.55 -4.70 27.19
N GLY A 138 6.23 -4.51 27.19
CA GLY A 138 5.56 -3.30 27.67
C GLY A 138 5.50 -2.14 26.67
N GLN A 139 6.15 -2.26 25.51
CA GLN A 139 6.20 -1.20 24.51
C GLN A 139 5.17 -1.41 23.39
N ARG A 140 4.78 -0.30 22.78
CA ARG A 140 3.81 -0.25 21.68
C ARG A 140 4.23 0.79 20.67
N PHE A 141 4.05 0.48 19.39
CA PHE A 141 4.48 1.34 18.30
C PHE A 141 3.43 1.46 17.22
N SER A 142 3.47 2.58 16.49
CA SER A 142 2.80 2.73 15.21
C SER A 142 3.80 2.39 14.10
N ILE A 143 3.44 1.44 13.24
CA ILE A 143 4.29 0.98 12.13
C ILE A 143 3.77 1.58 10.84
N LEU A 144 4.65 2.27 10.12
CA LEU A 144 4.37 2.78 8.79
C LEU A 144 5.26 2.06 7.78
N VAL A 145 4.65 1.58 6.70
CA VAL A 145 5.35 1.03 5.53
C VAL A 145 4.99 1.92 4.33
N ASP A 146 6.02 2.38 3.60
CA ASP A 146 5.87 3.23 2.42
C ASP A 146 5.00 4.48 2.67
N GLY A 147 5.19 5.08 3.84
CA GLY A 147 4.50 6.29 4.28
C GLY A 147 3.04 6.09 4.73
N LYS A 148 2.52 4.86 4.67
CA LYS A 148 1.16 4.51 5.11
C LYS A 148 1.21 3.79 6.45
N ARG A 149 0.28 4.12 7.35
CA ARG A 149 0.15 3.40 8.62
C ARG A 149 -0.37 1.98 8.34
N SER A 150 0.45 0.99 8.62
CA SER A 150 0.12 -0.41 8.37
C SER A 150 -0.54 -1.06 9.58
N ALA A 151 -0.01 -0.81 10.79
CA ALA A 151 -0.54 -1.44 12.01
C ALA A 151 -0.06 -0.75 13.31
N LEU A 152 -0.63 -1.20 14.43
CA LEU A 152 -0.06 -1.02 15.77
C LEU A 152 0.69 -2.29 16.17
N LEU A 153 1.95 -2.15 16.58
CA LEU A 153 2.77 -3.23 17.10
C LEU A 153 2.66 -3.25 18.63
N HIS A 154 2.35 -4.43 19.17
CA HIS A 154 2.27 -4.66 20.61
C HIS A 154 3.28 -5.74 21.01
N ALA A 155 3.85 -5.65 22.21
CA ALA A 155 4.86 -6.62 22.68
C ALA A 155 4.33 -8.06 22.76
N ASP A 156 3.05 -8.24 23.06
CA ASP A 156 2.36 -9.53 23.17
C ASP A 156 1.81 -10.05 21.83
N ARG A 157 1.88 -9.24 20.77
CA ARG A 157 1.36 -9.59 19.45
C ARG A 157 2.36 -9.17 18.36
N PRO A 158 3.27 -10.08 17.97
CA PRO A 158 4.14 -9.85 16.82
C PRO A 158 3.31 -9.52 15.58
N LEU A 159 3.79 -8.56 14.80
CA LEU A 159 3.20 -8.20 13.52
C LEU A 159 3.91 -8.98 12.41
N MET A 160 3.16 -9.56 11.49
CA MET A 160 3.70 -10.27 10.34
C MET A 160 3.25 -9.60 9.06
N PHE A 161 4.19 -9.34 8.16
CA PHE A 161 3.94 -8.93 6.79
C PHE A 161 4.37 -10.05 5.86
N ASP A 162 3.40 -10.65 5.17
CA ASP A 162 3.53 -11.75 4.23
C ASP A 162 3.17 -11.36 2.79
N HIS A 163 2.78 -10.11 2.59
CA HIS A 163 2.36 -9.52 1.32
C HIS A 163 3.30 -8.39 0.86
N LEU A 164 4.39 -8.14 1.58
CA LEU A 164 5.43 -7.26 1.05
C LEU A 164 6.13 -8.02 -0.08
N GLY A 165 6.13 -7.43 -1.27
CA GLY A 165 6.88 -8.00 -2.40
C GLY A 165 8.39 -7.86 -2.19
N PRO A 166 9.21 -8.55 -3.00
CA PRO A 166 10.62 -8.21 -3.14
C PRO A 166 10.79 -6.75 -3.60
N GLY A 167 11.78 -6.05 -3.05
CA GLY A 167 12.05 -4.65 -3.37
C GLY A 167 12.43 -3.81 -2.16
N THR A 168 12.55 -2.50 -2.38
CA THR A 168 12.86 -1.54 -1.33
C THR A 168 11.59 -0.91 -0.77
N HIS A 169 11.39 -1.05 0.54
CA HIS A 169 10.29 -0.48 1.29
C HIS A 169 10.81 0.50 2.35
N ALA A 170 10.15 1.63 2.53
CA ALA A 170 10.41 2.52 3.65
C ALA A 170 9.69 1.97 4.90
N LEU A 171 10.40 1.84 6.02
CA LEU A 171 9.82 1.47 7.31
C LEU A 171 10.04 2.61 8.30
N GLU A 172 8.98 3.04 8.96
CA GLU A 172 9.07 3.91 10.14
C GLU A 172 8.41 3.24 11.34
N VAL A 173 9.11 3.32 12.47
CA VAL A 173 8.58 2.95 13.78
C VAL A 173 8.39 4.22 14.58
N ARG A 174 7.15 4.48 15.00
CA ARG A 174 6.76 5.67 15.74
C ARG A 174 6.12 5.34 17.07
N SER A 175 6.04 6.33 17.95
CA SER A 175 5.14 6.31 19.10
C SER A 175 3.68 6.11 18.65
N ILE A 176 2.83 5.63 19.55
CA ILE A 176 1.41 5.34 19.26
C ILE A 176 0.61 6.58 18.81
N ASP A 177 1.02 7.77 19.27
CA ASP A 177 0.45 9.07 18.90
C ASP A 177 1.03 9.63 17.58
N ASN A 178 1.99 8.91 16.98
CA ASN A 178 2.73 9.28 15.76
C ASN A 178 3.57 10.56 15.85
N LEU A 179 3.81 11.09 17.06
CA LEU A 179 4.58 12.33 17.27
C LEU A 179 6.09 12.09 17.28
N THR A 180 6.53 10.94 17.79
CA THR A 180 7.95 10.58 17.91
C THR A 180 8.29 9.50 16.89
N VAL A 181 9.35 9.72 16.11
CA VAL A 181 9.95 8.69 15.24
C VAL A 181 11.09 8.03 16.02
N TRP A 182 10.90 6.76 16.39
CA TRP A 182 11.91 5.98 17.10
C TRP A 182 12.95 5.38 16.16
N SER A 183 12.51 4.95 14.98
CA SER A 183 13.39 4.44 13.94
C SER A 183 12.81 4.72 12.56
N ARG A 184 13.70 4.96 11.60
CA ARG A 184 13.40 5.13 10.18
C ARG A 184 14.50 4.47 9.37
N GLY A 185 14.14 3.87 8.26
CA GLY A 185 15.09 3.27 7.33
C GLY A 185 14.40 2.60 6.15
N THR A 186 15.18 1.83 5.40
CA THR A 186 14.70 1.06 4.26
C THR A 186 14.91 -0.43 4.48
N LEU A 187 13.89 -1.22 4.16
CA LEU A 187 13.96 -2.68 4.04
C LEU A 187 14.16 -3.03 2.56
N ASN A 188 15.27 -3.65 2.21
CA ASN A 188 15.51 -4.21 0.89
C ASN A 188 15.25 -5.73 0.92
N LEU A 189 14.04 -6.11 0.55
CA LEU A 189 13.54 -7.47 0.57
C LEU A 189 13.89 -8.20 -0.72
N GLN A 190 14.30 -9.46 -0.61
CA GLN A 190 14.51 -10.38 -1.72
C GLN A 190 13.51 -11.53 -1.63
N PRO A 191 13.32 -12.27 -2.73
CA PRO A 191 12.48 -13.44 -2.68
C PRO A 191 12.98 -14.46 -1.64
N GLY A 192 12.10 -14.90 -0.75
CA GLY A 192 12.36 -15.94 0.26
C GLY A 192 12.99 -15.42 1.54
N ASP A 193 13.11 -14.11 1.73
CA ASP A 193 13.60 -13.59 3.01
C ASP A 193 12.67 -13.97 4.15
N GLU A 194 13.26 -14.36 5.27
CA GLU A 194 12.58 -14.39 6.56
C GLU A 194 13.31 -13.44 7.51
N LEU A 195 12.75 -12.25 7.70
CA LEU A 195 13.32 -11.24 8.58
C LEU A 195 12.53 -11.16 9.87
N GLU A 196 13.23 -11.05 10.99
CA GLU A 196 12.64 -10.65 12.26
C GLU A 196 13.31 -9.37 12.74
N LEU A 197 12.50 -8.35 13.01
CA LEU A 197 12.94 -7.06 13.54
C LEU A 197 12.42 -6.91 14.97
N VAL A 198 13.32 -6.85 15.92
CA VAL A 198 12.99 -6.54 17.32
C VAL A 198 13.19 -5.04 17.54
N VAL A 199 12.11 -4.37 17.94
CA VAL A 199 12.08 -2.93 18.13
C VAL A 199 11.97 -2.57 19.60
N ALA A 200 12.74 -1.57 20.00
CA ALA A 200 12.72 -1.00 21.33
C ALA A 200 12.81 0.53 21.28
N GLU A 201 12.14 1.21 22.21
CA GLU A 201 12.26 2.66 22.36
C GLU A 201 13.71 3.10 22.57
N GLY A 202 14.13 4.15 21.87
CA GLY A 202 15.47 4.72 21.96
C GLY A 202 16.60 3.83 21.43
N ARG A 203 16.30 2.73 20.73
CA ARG A 203 17.31 1.83 20.14
C ARG A 203 17.05 1.61 18.66
N LEU A 204 18.13 1.32 17.92
CA LEU A 204 18.00 0.83 16.55
C LEU A 204 17.36 -0.57 16.56
N PRO A 205 16.48 -0.90 15.60
CA PRO A 205 15.93 -2.24 15.47
C PRO A 205 17.04 -3.28 15.34
N GLU A 206 16.91 -4.36 16.11
CA GLU A 206 17.75 -5.55 15.96
C GLU A 206 17.15 -6.42 14.85
N VAL A 207 17.97 -6.83 13.88
CA VAL A 207 17.50 -7.52 12.68
C VAL A 207 18.10 -8.91 12.62
N PHE A 208 17.24 -9.92 12.56
CA PHE A 208 17.58 -11.33 12.44
C PHE A 208 17.19 -11.84 11.04
N GLY A 209 17.89 -12.89 10.58
CA GLY A 209 17.85 -13.33 9.19
C GLY A 209 18.93 -12.61 8.38
N ARG A 210 18.55 -11.82 7.37
CA ARG A 210 19.49 -11.03 6.57
C ARG A 210 19.60 -9.60 7.10
N ALA A 211 20.53 -9.36 8.02
CA ALA A 211 20.68 -8.08 8.72
C ALA A 211 20.90 -6.88 7.76
N GLU A 212 21.62 -7.09 6.64
CA GLU A 212 21.89 -6.07 5.63
C GLU A 212 20.66 -5.64 4.80
N ALA A 213 19.54 -6.36 4.94
CA ALA A 213 18.26 -5.96 4.36
C ALA A 213 17.74 -4.66 4.99
N TRP A 214 18.10 -4.38 6.25
CA TRP A 214 17.73 -3.13 6.92
C TRP A 214 18.84 -2.09 6.81
N ARG A 215 18.48 -0.87 6.37
CA ARG A 215 19.38 0.27 6.33
C ARG A 215 18.76 1.46 7.06
N PRO A 216 19.22 1.82 8.27
CA PRO A 216 18.71 2.97 9.00
C PRO A 216 19.03 4.28 8.26
N LYS A 217 18.18 5.29 8.43
CA LYS A 217 18.31 6.64 7.84
C LYS A 217 18.20 7.73 8.89
#